data_AF-A0A5D0QK67-F1
#
_entry.id   AF-A0A5D0QK67-F1
#
_cell.length_a   1.000
_cell.length_b   1.000
_cell.length_c   1.000
_cell.angle_alpha   90.00
_cell.angle_beta   90.00
_cell.angle_gamma   90.00
#
_symmetry.space_group_name_H-M   'P 1'
#
loop_
_entity.id
_entity.type
_entity.pdbx_description
1 polymer ?
#
loop_
_entity_poly.entity_id
_entity_poly.type
_entity_poly.pdbx_seq_one_letter_code
_entity_poly.pdbx_strand_id
1 'polypeptide(L)'
;MPGKSPYPAELRRRAVRMVAEVRPDYPTEWATINAVATKLGIGTAETLRTWVRQAQIDEGSRPGRTTDESAELKRLRRENAELRRANEILKAASAFFAAELDRPHTHS
;
A
#
# COMPACT_ATOMS: atom_id res chain seq x y z
N MET A 1 5.41 1.17 10.79
CA MET A 1 4.16 0.72 10.15
C MET A 1 3.23 1.93 10.09
N PRO A 2 2.70 2.37 8.94
CA PRO A 2 1.61 3.34 8.99
C PRO A 2 0.48 2.68 9.80
N GLY A 3 0.12 3.31 10.92
CA GLY A 3 -0.87 2.77 11.85
C GLY A 3 -2.20 2.51 11.15
N LYS A 4 -2.95 1.50 11.63
CA LYS A 4 -4.31 1.25 11.17
C LYS A 4 -5.08 2.56 11.26
N SER A 5 -5.52 3.09 10.12
CA SER A 5 -6.26 4.35 10.13
C SER A 5 -7.49 4.22 11.04
N PRO A 6 -7.80 5.26 11.82
CA PRO A 6 -8.96 5.24 12.71
C PRO A 6 -10.29 5.13 11.94
N TYR A 7 -10.27 5.35 10.63
CA TYR A 7 -11.45 5.32 9.77
C TYR A 7 -11.61 3.93 9.11
N PRO A 8 -12.72 3.22 9.37
CA PRO A 8 -13.04 1.96 8.70
C PRO A 8 -13.09 2.11 7.17
N ALA A 9 -12.73 1.05 6.44
CA ALA A 9 -12.75 1.04 4.97
C ALA A 9 -14.14 1.38 4.41
N GLU A 10 -15.20 0.93 5.08
CA GLU A 10 -16.58 1.23 4.69
C GLU A 10 -16.92 2.72 4.80
N LEU A 11 -16.47 3.37 5.88
CA LEU A 11 -16.65 4.80 6.04
C LEU A 11 -15.95 5.58 4.92
N ARG A 12 -14.74 5.16 4.53
CA ARG A 12 -14.00 5.78 3.42
C ARG A 12 -14.74 5.65 2.10
N ARG A 13 -15.18 4.44 1.75
CA ARG A 13 -15.95 4.18 0.53
C ARG A 13 -17.22 5.01 0.48
N ARG A 14 -17.97 5.02 1.59
CA ARG A 14 -19.20 5.82 1.72
C ARG A 14 -18.93 7.32 1.59
N ALA A 15 -17.87 7.83 2.19
CA ALA A 15 -17.52 9.24 2.13
C ALA A 15 -17.15 9.68 0.71
N VAL A 16 -16.34 8.89 -0.01
CA VAL A 16 -15.99 9.17 -1.41
C VAL A 16 -17.22 9.13 -2.30
N ARG A 17 -18.09 8.12 -2.15
CA ARG A 17 -19.36 8.05 -2.88
C ARG A 17 -20.23 9.28 -2.64
N MET A 18 -20.40 9.66 -1.37
CA MET A 18 -21.20 10.83 -1.01
C MET A 18 -20.65 12.12 -1.62
N VAL A 19 -19.31 12.29 -1.66
CA VAL A 19 -18.70 13.44 -2.36
C VAL A 19 -19.07 13.44 -3.83
N ALA A 20 -19.01 12.30 -4.52
CA ALA A 20 -19.39 12.23 -5.94
C ALA A 20 -20.88 12.54 -6.16
N GLU A 21 -21.75 12.02 -5.29
CA GLU A 21 -23.21 12.21 -5.37
C GLU A 21 -23.62 13.68 -5.20
N VAL A 22 -23.05 14.37 -4.20
CA VAL A 22 -23.43 15.75 -3.89
C VAL A 22 -22.56 16.80 -4.57
N ARG A 23 -21.52 16.38 -5.33
CA ARG A 23 -20.63 17.30 -6.06
C ARG A 23 -21.37 18.36 -6.90
N PRO A 24 -22.45 18.04 -7.63
CA PRO A 24 -23.18 19.01 -8.45
C PRO A 24 -23.84 20.13 -7.63
N ASP A 25 -24.15 19.88 -6.34
CA ASP A 25 -24.85 20.82 -5.46
C ASP A 25 -23.94 21.92 -4.90
N TYR A 26 -22.63 21.82 -5.13
CA TYR A 26 -21.63 22.75 -4.59
C TYR A 26 -20.82 23.43 -5.69
N PRO A 27 -20.37 24.68 -5.47
CA PRO A 27 -19.60 25.43 -6.46
C PRO A 27 -18.23 24.80 -6.74
N THR A 28 -17.62 24.13 -5.75
CA THR A 28 -16.29 23.52 -5.90
C THR A 28 -16.22 22.13 -5.26
N GLU A 29 -15.29 21.32 -5.75
CA GLU A 29 -14.97 20.02 -5.15
C GLU A 29 -14.54 20.19 -3.68
N TRP A 30 -13.76 21.24 -3.39
CA TRP A 30 -13.35 21.55 -2.03
C TRP A 30 -14.53 21.88 -1.10
N ALA A 31 -15.51 22.67 -1.57
CA ALA A 31 -16.71 22.95 -0.79
C ALA A 31 -17.51 21.67 -0.49
N THR A 32 -17.63 20.79 -1.49
CA THR A 32 -18.26 19.47 -1.35
C THR A 32 -17.54 18.63 -0.28
N ILE A 33 -16.21 18.53 -0.38
CA ILE A 33 -15.37 17.76 0.55
C ILE A 33 -15.49 18.29 1.97
N ASN A 34 -15.46 19.62 2.18
CA ASN A 34 -15.64 20.21 3.51
C ASN A 34 -17.01 19.87 4.09
N ALA A 35 -18.08 20.01 3.30
CA ALA A 35 -19.43 19.72 3.77
C ALA A 35 -19.59 18.23 4.16
N VAL A 36 -19.08 17.31 3.34
CA VAL A 36 -19.14 15.87 3.63
C VAL A 36 -18.26 15.48 4.81
N ALA A 37 -17.05 16.05 4.92
CA ALA A 37 -16.16 15.79 6.05
C ALA A 37 -16.81 16.20 7.39
N THR A 38 -17.41 17.38 7.44
CA THR A 38 -18.19 17.86 8.60
C THR A 38 -19.37 16.94 8.89
N LYS A 39 -20.16 16.58 7.87
CA LYS A 39 -21.35 15.72 8.01
C LYS A 39 -21.02 14.32 8.54
N LEU A 40 -19.87 13.77 8.18
CA LEU A 40 -19.44 12.41 8.56
C LEU A 40 -18.50 12.38 9.78
N GLY A 41 -18.18 13.54 10.37
CA GLY A 41 -17.26 13.63 11.52
C GLY A 41 -15.82 13.22 11.18
N ILE A 42 -15.38 13.44 9.94
CA ILE A 42 -13.98 13.17 9.54
C ILE A 42 -13.13 14.35 10.00
N GLY A 43 -12.12 14.08 10.82
CA GLY A 43 -11.38 15.11 11.56
C GLY A 43 -10.75 16.21 10.70
N THR A 44 -10.30 15.91 9.48
CA THR A 44 -9.83 16.94 8.53
C THR A 44 -10.39 16.71 7.13
N ALA A 45 -10.81 17.79 6.47
CA ALA A 45 -11.23 17.75 5.06
C ALA A 45 -10.12 17.24 4.13
N GLU A 46 -8.85 17.49 4.47
CA GLU A 46 -7.70 16.98 3.73
C GLU A 46 -7.62 15.43 3.75
N THR A 47 -8.08 14.79 4.82
CA THR A 47 -8.18 13.33 4.89
C THR A 47 -9.13 12.80 3.82
N LEU A 48 -10.32 13.40 3.73
CA LEU A 48 -11.32 13.02 2.72
C LEU A 48 -10.85 13.37 1.31
N ARG A 49 -10.22 14.54 1.10
CA ARG A 49 -9.62 14.92 -0.18
C ARG A 49 -8.60 13.90 -0.68
N THR A 50 -7.78 13.36 0.22
CA THR A 50 -6.80 12.33 -0.13
C THR A 50 -7.50 11.06 -0.64
N TRP A 51 -8.60 10.65 0.00
CA TRP A 51 -9.37 9.48 -0.45
C TRP A 51 -10.07 9.71 -1.78
N VAL A 52 -10.67 10.89 -1.99
CA VAL A 52 -11.30 11.27 -3.25
C VAL A 52 -10.27 11.26 -4.39
N ARG A 53 -9.08 11.84 -4.16
CA ARG A 53 -8.00 11.82 -5.14
C ARG A 53 -7.51 10.41 -5.46
N GLN A 54 -7.35 9.55 -4.46
CA GLN A 54 -6.96 8.16 -4.70
C GLN A 54 -8.02 7.43 -5.50
N ALA A 55 -9.31 7.63 -5.21
CA ALA A 55 -10.39 7.04 -5.99
C ALA A 55 -10.40 7.53 -7.44
N GLN A 56 -10.16 8.82 -7.69
CA GLN A 56 -10.00 9.37 -9.04
C GLN A 56 -8.81 8.76 -9.79
N ILE A 57 -7.71 8.46 -9.08
CA ILE A 57 -6.55 7.76 -9.65
C ILE A 57 -6.90 6.30 -9.98
N ASP A 58 -7.57 5.62 -9.05
CA ASP A 58 -7.98 4.22 -9.21
C ASP A 58 -9.00 4.04 -10.36
N GLU A 59 -9.81 5.06 -10.65
CA GLU A 59 -10.73 5.12 -11.80
C GLU A 59 -10.04 5.53 -13.12
N GLY A 60 -8.81 6.07 -13.06
CA GLY A 60 -8.10 6.60 -14.22
C GLY A 60 -8.49 8.03 -14.60
N SER A 61 -9.39 8.67 -13.85
CA SER A 61 -9.78 10.07 -14.00
C SER A 61 -8.66 11.06 -13.65
N ARG A 62 -7.60 10.60 -12.98
CA ARG A 62 -6.44 11.43 -12.60
C ARG A 62 -5.13 10.62 -12.72
N PRO A 63 -4.03 11.23 -13.20
CA PRO A 63 -2.73 10.56 -13.19
C PRO A 63 -2.24 10.31 -11.76
N GLY A 64 -1.68 9.13 -11.53
CA GLY A 64 -1.11 8.71 -10.26
C GLY A 64 -0.92 7.20 -10.22
N ARG A 65 -0.37 6.70 -9.10
CA ARG A 65 -0.26 5.26 -8.86
C ARG A 65 -1.52 4.76 -8.19
N THR A 66 -2.12 3.73 -8.77
CA THR A 66 -3.33 3.12 -8.22
C THR A 66 -3.05 2.40 -6.91
N THR A 67 -4.12 2.15 -6.16
CA THR A 67 -4.09 1.33 -4.95
C THR A 67 -3.63 -0.09 -5.27
N ASP A 68 -4.03 -0.65 -6.41
CA ASP A 68 -3.66 -1.99 -6.86
C ASP A 68 -2.16 -2.09 -7.19
N GLU A 69 -1.63 -1.18 -8.01
CA GLU A 69 -0.19 -1.12 -8.30
C GLU A 69 0.64 -0.95 -7.02
N SER A 70 0.16 -0.15 -6.07
CA SER A 70 0.82 0.03 -4.78
C SER A 70 0.82 -1.25 -3.95
N ALA A 71 -0.26 -2.03 -3.98
CA ALA A 71 -0.36 -3.31 -3.29
C ALA A 71 0.55 -4.36 -3.93
N GLU A 72 0.57 -4.42 -5.26
CA GLU A 72 1.41 -5.35 -6.01
C GLU A 72 2.89 -5.07 -5.79
N LEU A 73 3.32 -3.81 -5.87
CA LEU A 73 4.70 -3.42 -5.56
C LEU A 73 5.12 -3.82 -4.14
N LYS A 74 4.20 -3.74 -3.17
CA LYS A 74 4.49 -4.17 -1.80
C LYS A 74 4.62 -5.68 -1.70
N ARG A 75 3.76 -6.44 -2.39
CA ARG A 75 3.82 -7.91 -2.48
C ARG A 75 5.15 -8.35 -3.09
N LEU A 76 5.49 -7.82 -4.26
CA LEU A 76 6.72 -8.14 -4.97
C LEU A 76 7.97 -7.78 -4.17
N ARG A 77 7.98 -6.63 -3.47
CA ARG A 77 9.10 -6.26 -2.59
C ARG A 77 9.30 -7.24 -1.44
N ARG A 78 8.20 -7.75 -0.86
CA ARG A 78 8.26 -8.75 0.20
C ARG A 78 8.80 -10.08 -0.34
N GLU A 79 8.24 -10.54 -1.45
CA GLU A 79 8.68 -11.78 -2.10
C GLU A 79 10.15 -11.71 -2.50
N ASN A 80 10.60 -10.58 -3.08
CA ASN A 80 12.01 -10.40 -3.44
C ASN A 80 12.93 -10.44 -2.21
N ALA A 81 12.51 -9.87 -1.08
CA ALA A 81 13.27 -9.93 0.16
C ALA A 81 13.36 -11.37 0.71
N GLU A 82 12.26 -12.14 0.63
CA GLU A 82 12.22 -13.54 1.02
C GLU A 82 13.12 -14.41 0.13
N LEU A 83 13.04 -14.22 -1.19
CA LEU A 83 13.89 -14.91 -2.16
C LEU A 83 15.37 -14.60 -1.97
N ARG A 84 15.72 -13.33 -1.74
CA ARG A 84 17.11 -12.93 -1.43
C ARG A 84 17.60 -13.62 -0.17
N ARG A 85 16.78 -13.65 0.89
CA ARG A 85 17.13 -14.34 2.14
C ARG A 85 17.36 -15.84 1.93
N ALA A 86 16.49 -16.51 1.18
CA ALA A 86 16.63 -17.92 0.86
C ALA A 86 17.91 -18.18 0.04
N ASN A 87 18.20 -17.33 -0.94
CA ASN A 87 19.39 -17.45 -1.77
C ASN A 87 20.68 -17.31 -0.95
N GLU A 88 20.73 -16.39 0.01
CA GLU A 88 21.89 -16.23 0.90
C GLU A 88 22.10 -17.44 1.81
N ILE A 89 21.02 -18.06 2.33
CA ILE A 89 21.12 -19.30 3.10
C ILE A 89 21.69 -20.43 2.24
N LEU A 90 21.19 -20.58 1.01
CA LEU A 90 21.66 -21.62 0.09
C LEU A 90 23.13 -21.43 -0.29
N LYS A 91 23.56 -20.20 -0.59
CA LYS A 91 24.97 -19.89 -0.86
C LYS A 91 25.86 -20.24 0.33
N ALA A 92 25.45 -19.88 1.54
CA ALA A 92 26.20 -20.19 2.75
C ALA A 92 26.32 -21.71 2.97
N ALA A 93 25.24 -22.46 2.76
CA ALA A 93 25.26 -23.92 2.83
C ALA A 93 26.18 -24.54 1.77
N SER A 94 26.10 -24.11 0.51
CA SER A 94 26.97 -24.59 -0.56
C SER A 94 28.44 -24.31 -0.27
N ALA A 95 28.77 -23.11 0.25
CA ALA A 95 30.13 -22.77 0.64
C ALA A 95 30.63 -23.64 1.81
N PHE A 96 29.78 -23.92 2.79
CA PHE A 96 30.10 -24.82 3.90
C PHE A 96 30.42 -26.24 3.40
N PHE A 97 29.57 -26.82 2.56
CA PHE A 97 29.79 -28.16 2.03
C PHE A 97 31.00 -28.25 1.10
N ALA A 98 31.26 -27.24 0.28
CA ALA A 98 32.47 -27.19 -0.54
C ALA A 98 33.74 -27.20 0.33
N ALA A 99 33.75 -26.42 1.42
CA ALA A 99 34.87 -26.40 2.36
C ALA A 99 35.06 -27.72 3.14
N GLU A 100 33.97 -28.46 3.41
CA GLU A 100 34.04 -29.78 4.04
C GLU A 100 34.64 -30.83 3.10
N LEU A 101 34.29 -30.80 1.81
CA LEU A 101 34.83 -31.71 0.79
C LEU A 101 36.32 -31.51 0.52
N ASP A 102 36.81 -30.27 0.60
CA ASP A 102 38.24 -29.95 0.39
C ASP A 102 39.12 -30.29 1.61
N ARG A 103 38.55 -30.75 2.73
CA ARG A 103 39.31 -31.10 3.93
C ARG A 103 39.89 -32.52 3.81
N PRO A 104 41.22 -32.71 3.78
CA PRO A 104 41.81 -34.04 3.65
C PRO A 104 41.44 -34.92 4.84
N HIS A 105 40.81 -36.06 4.57
CA HIS A 105 40.57 -37.09 5.56
C HIS A 105 41.92 -37.77 5.84
N THR A 106 42.58 -37.40 6.94
CA THR A 106 43.71 -38.17 7.45
C THR A 106 43.17 -39.49 8.02
N HIS A 107 43.19 -40.54 7.20
CA HIS A 107 43.10 -41.91 7.70
C HIS A 107 44.36 -42.18 8.54
N SER A 108 44.21 -42.31 9.85
CA SER A 108 45.20 -42.97 10.74
C SER A 108 45.06 -44.47 10.68
#